data_AF-A0ABD2MW26-F1
#
_entry.id   AF-A0ABD2MW26-F1
#
_cell.length_a   1.000
_cell.length_b   1.000
_cell.length_c   1.000
_cell.angle_alpha   90.00
_cell.angle_beta   90.00
_cell.angle_gamma   90.00
#
_symmetry.space_group_name_H-M   'P 1'
#
loop_
_entity.id
_entity.type
_entity.pdbx_description
1 polymer ?
#
loop_
_entity_poly.entity_id
_entity_poly.type
_entity_poly.pdbx_seq_one_letter_code
_entity_poly.pdbx_strand_id
1 'polypeptide(L)'
;MSAETIMAGLYPPVGDEIWNEKIHWRPTPVHSEPLFIDHSVGRGAYCQKYNQDLAKVNSGRYLRTHNKEDKDLLKYLSKYTGDIFANINQIPELFDILTVEKNHNLVLPNWTHAVYPDALAKVVLELSIMRTKNPELTKLSIGPLLNKILLQFQYVSKNKKVIGKMDGDKRKFEIYVGNSTLIYDSLHALKVAPVGVVPFGAALIFELWNSPENNYVKVLYRPSPQINNNLQQLKINPCKSLRCPYDIFTSTLKNISVNDIEWEHLCQQ
;
A
#
# COMPACT_ATOMS: atom_id res chain seq x y z
N MET A 1 -14.80 -8.69 2.03
CA MET A 1 -14.47 -9.39 3.29
C MET A 1 -13.68 -8.53 4.28
N SER A 2 -12.39 -8.20 4.06
CA SER A 2 -11.61 -7.45 5.07
C SER A 2 -12.24 -6.09 5.44
N ALA A 3 -12.72 -5.34 4.44
CA ALA A 3 -13.45 -4.08 4.67
C ALA A 3 -14.69 -4.28 5.57
N GLU A 4 -15.51 -5.28 5.28
CA GLU A 4 -16.74 -5.57 6.04
C GLU A 4 -16.43 -5.95 7.49
N THR A 5 -15.35 -6.71 7.71
CA THR A 5 -14.89 -7.10 9.06
C THR A 5 -14.39 -5.88 9.84
N ILE A 6 -13.67 -4.97 9.18
CA ILE A 6 -13.25 -3.69 9.78
C ILE A 6 -14.49 -2.87 10.16
N MET A 7 -15.49 -2.76 9.28
CA MET A 7 -16.70 -1.97 9.57
C MET A 7 -17.53 -2.58 10.70
N ALA A 8 -17.62 -3.92 10.77
CA ALA A 8 -18.30 -4.61 11.86
C ALA A 8 -17.67 -4.30 13.23
N GLY A 9 -16.33 -4.19 13.30
CA GLY A 9 -15.63 -3.83 14.53
C GLY A 9 -15.65 -2.33 14.84
N LEU A 10 -15.61 -1.48 13.83
CA LEU A 10 -15.58 -0.02 14.01
C LEU A 10 -16.94 0.57 14.38
N TYR A 11 -18.02 -0.03 13.89
CA TYR A 11 -19.37 0.47 14.07
C TYR A 11 -20.36 -0.64 14.50
N PRO A 12 -20.24 -1.14 15.74
CA PRO A 12 -21.29 -1.98 16.31
C PRO A 12 -22.61 -1.20 16.37
N PRO A 13 -23.77 -1.85 16.11
CA PRO A 13 -25.07 -1.18 16.16
C PRO A 13 -25.41 -0.74 17.59
N VAL A 14 -25.97 0.46 17.73
CA VAL A 14 -26.41 1.02 19.02
C VAL A 14 -27.81 1.63 18.90
N GLY A 15 -28.62 1.53 19.96
CA GLY A 15 -29.98 2.09 20.00
C GLY A 15 -30.83 1.61 18.82
N ASP A 16 -31.38 2.57 18.08
CA ASP A 16 -32.26 2.32 16.93
C ASP A 16 -31.54 1.68 15.72
N GLU A 17 -30.20 1.61 15.72
CA GLU A 17 -29.44 0.90 14.68
C GLU A 17 -29.47 -0.63 14.87
N ILE A 18 -29.94 -1.12 16.02
CA ILE A 18 -30.06 -2.56 16.30
C ILE A 18 -31.31 -3.09 15.59
N TRP A 19 -31.12 -3.58 14.37
CA TRP A 19 -32.21 -4.19 13.58
C TRP A 19 -32.49 -5.65 13.97
N ASN A 20 -31.58 -6.30 14.72
CA ASN A 20 -31.71 -7.70 15.14
C ASN A 20 -31.01 -7.93 16.48
N GLU A 21 -31.75 -8.38 17.49
CA GLU A 21 -31.24 -8.62 18.85
C GLU A 21 -30.23 -9.77 18.95
N LYS A 22 -30.23 -10.70 17.99
CA LYS A 22 -29.29 -11.84 17.97
C LYS A 22 -28.05 -11.57 17.11
N ILE A 23 -28.07 -10.51 16.30
CA ILE A 23 -27.00 -10.17 15.36
C ILE A 23 -26.55 -8.73 15.62
N HIS A 24 -25.50 -8.57 16.42
CA HIS A 24 -24.89 -7.27 16.74
C HIS A 24 -23.99 -6.74 15.61
N TRP A 25 -24.56 -6.63 14.41
CA TRP A 25 -23.90 -6.12 13.21
C TRP A 25 -24.85 -5.22 12.44
N ARG A 26 -24.32 -4.21 11.73
CA ARG A 26 -25.09 -3.35 10.83
C ARG A 26 -24.56 -3.40 9.40
N PRO A 27 -25.45 -3.38 8.39
CA PRO A 27 -25.01 -3.28 7.00
C PRO A 27 -24.27 -1.97 6.78
N THR A 28 -23.06 -2.07 6.24
CA THR A 28 -22.24 -0.91 5.88
C THR A 28 -21.81 -1.07 4.41
N PRO A 29 -22.10 -0.10 3.54
CA PRO A 29 -21.76 -0.21 2.13
C PRO A 29 -20.25 -0.25 1.93
N VAL A 30 -19.79 -1.22 1.14
CA VAL A 30 -18.40 -1.33 0.67
C VAL A 30 -18.40 -1.13 -0.84
N HIS A 31 -17.82 -0.03 -1.27
CA HIS A 31 -17.68 0.29 -2.69
C HIS A 31 -16.44 -0.40 -3.25
N SER A 32 -16.55 -0.91 -4.47
CA SER A 32 -15.46 -1.56 -5.20
C SER A 32 -15.56 -1.21 -6.67
N GLU A 33 -14.43 -1.31 -7.35
CA GLU A 33 -14.30 -1.17 -8.79
C GLU A 33 -13.78 -2.50 -9.37
N PRO A 34 -14.19 -2.92 -10.58
CA PRO A 34 -13.60 -4.08 -11.23
C PRO A 34 -12.09 -3.93 -11.41
N LEU A 35 -11.33 -4.98 -11.08
CA LEU A 35 -9.88 -4.93 -11.01
C LEU A 35 -9.21 -4.40 -12.29
N PHE A 36 -9.73 -4.75 -13.46
CA PHE A 36 -9.16 -4.38 -14.76
C PHE A 36 -9.36 -2.90 -15.14
N ILE A 37 -10.16 -2.14 -14.39
CA ILE A 37 -10.30 -0.67 -14.52
C ILE A 37 -9.88 0.09 -13.26
N ASP A 38 -9.66 -0.59 -12.12
CA ASP A 38 -9.17 0.07 -10.91
C ASP A 38 -7.66 0.36 -11.02
N HIS A 39 -7.30 1.62 -11.27
CA HIS A 39 -5.93 2.16 -11.25
C HIS A 39 -5.52 2.76 -9.91
N SER A 40 -6.38 2.69 -8.87
CA SER A 40 -6.18 3.39 -7.60
C SER A 40 -5.86 2.46 -6.42
N VAL A 41 -6.77 1.55 -6.07
CA VAL A 41 -6.63 0.68 -4.88
C VAL A 41 -6.18 -0.71 -5.32
N GLY A 42 -6.95 -1.34 -6.20
CA GLY A 42 -6.66 -2.65 -6.77
C GLY A 42 -5.49 -2.63 -7.74
N ARG A 43 -5.33 -1.54 -8.51
CA ARG A 43 -4.23 -1.31 -9.46
C ARG A 43 -4.07 -2.45 -10.46
N GLY A 44 -5.19 -2.97 -10.94
CA GLY A 44 -5.23 -3.97 -12.00
C GLY A 44 -5.45 -3.37 -13.39
N ALA A 45 -5.76 -2.07 -13.48
CA ALA A 45 -5.84 -1.37 -14.76
C ALA A 45 -4.51 -1.44 -15.51
N TYR A 46 -4.58 -1.79 -16.79
CA TYR A 46 -3.39 -1.92 -17.63
C TYR A 46 -2.76 -0.56 -17.91
N CYS A 47 -1.45 -0.46 -17.68
CA CYS A 47 -0.67 0.74 -17.98
C CYS A 47 0.58 0.39 -18.78
N GLN A 48 0.58 0.69 -20.08
CA GLN A 48 1.70 0.38 -20.98
C GLN A 48 2.98 1.08 -20.51
N LYS A 49 2.89 2.38 -20.25
CA LYS A 49 4.01 3.21 -19.81
C LYS A 49 4.66 2.68 -18.54
N TYR A 50 3.87 2.34 -17.53
CA TYR A 50 4.37 1.77 -16.27
C TYR A 50 5.09 0.45 -16.51
N ASN A 51 4.50 -0.45 -17.29
CA ASN A 51 5.09 -1.75 -17.59
C ASN A 51 6.43 -1.61 -18.33
N GLN A 52 6.52 -0.71 -19.31
CA GLN A 52 7.75 -0.44 -20.04
C GLN A 52 8.84 0.15 -19.13
N ASP A 53 8.49 1.12 -18.29
CA ASP A 53 9.47 1.77 -17.42
C ASP A 53 9.91 0.86 -16.28
N LEU A 54 9.01 0.01 -15.76
CA LEU A 54 9.35 -1.01 -14.78
C LEU A 54 10.24 -2.09 -15.42
N ALA A 55 9.98 -2.49 -16.66
CA ALA A 55 10.85 -3.41 -17.40
C ALA A 55 12.26 -2.86 -17.59
N LYS A 56 12.43 -1.54 -17.82
CA LYS A 56 13.75 -0.88 -17.88
C LYS A 56 14.48 -0.88 -16.54
N VAL A 57 13.76 -0.64 -15.44
CA VAL A 57 14.33 -0.72 -14.08
C VAL A 57 14.73 -2.16 -13.76
N ASN A 58 13.84 -3.11 -14.08
CA ASN A 58 14.07 -4.53 -13.87
C ASN A 58 15.19 -5.06 -14.76
N SER A 59 15.36 -4.60 -16.00
CA SER A 59 16.48 -5.01 -16.86
C SER A 59 17.81 -4.45 -16.34
N GLY A 60 17.81 -3.21 -15.84
CA GLY A 60 18.96 -2.64 -15.12
C GLY A 60 19.34 -3.42 -13.87
N ARG A 61 18.36 -3.94 -13.12
CA ARG A 61 18.61 -4.88 -12.03
C ARG A 61 18.96 -6.27 -12.54
N TYR A 62 18.39 -6.74 -13.63
CA TYR A 62 18.67 -8.05 -14.23
C TYR A 62 20.16 -8.19 -14.58
N LEU A 63 20.74 -7.10 -15.08
CA LEU A 63 22.18 -6.97 -15.29
C LEU A 63 23.00 -7.05 -13.99
N ARG A 64 22.39 -6.78 -12.82
CA ARG A 64 22.96 -6.88 -11.47
C ARG A 64 22.61 -8.18 -10.72
N THR A 65 21.45 -8.81 -11.00
CA THR A 65 21.01 -10.12 -10.46
C THR A 65 21.73 -11.29 -11.14
N HIS A 66 22.69 -10.99 -12.02
CA HIS A 66 23.74 -11.92 -12.38
C HIS A 66 24.81 -12.07 -11.29
N ASN A 67 24.63 -11.42 -10.13
CA ASN A 67 25.44 -11.72 -8.96
C ASN A 67 25.26 -13.20 -8.57
N LYS A 68 26.32 -13.75 -7.98
CA LYS A 68 26.38 -15.18 -7.64
C LYS A 68 25.29 -15.56 -6.62
N GLU A 69 24.96 -14.66 -5.70
CA GLU A 69 24.00 -14.87 -4.61
C GLU A 69 22.57 -15.16 -5.13
N ASP A 70 22.06 -14.33 -6.04
CA ASP A 70 20.71 -14.50 -6.59
C ASP A 70 20.62 -15.80 -7.40
N LYS A 71 21.66 -16.12 -8.18
CA LYS A 71 21.72 -17.38 -8.95
C LYS A 71 21.74 -18.61 -8.05
N ASP A 72 22.54 -18.57 -6.98
CA ASP A 72 22.65 -19.67 -6.03
C ASP A 72 21.30 -19.85 -5.28
N LEU A 73 20.64 -18.74 -4.90
CA LEU A 73 19.30 -18.77 -4.31
C LEU A 73 18.27 -19.37 -5.27
N LEU A 74 18.16 -18.88 -6.50
CA LEU A 74 17.18 -19.39 -7.48
C LEU A 74 17.40 -20.89 -7.79
N LYS A 75 18.66 -21.32 -7.89
CA LYS A 75 19.00 -22.74 -8.05
C LYS A 75 18.61 -23.57 -6.83
N TYR A 76 18.87 -23.06 -5.63
CA TYR A 76 18.46 -23.69 -4.37
C TYR A 76 16.94 -23.86 -4.32
N LEU A 77 16.20 -22.79 -4.59
CA LEU A 77 14.73 -22.81 -4.61
C LEU A 77 14.20 -23.79 -5.65
N SER A 78 14.74 -23.78 -6.87
CA SER A 78 14.29 -24.71 -7.92
C SER A 78 14.48 -26.18 -7.52
N LYS A 79 15.61 -26.49 -6.86
CA LYS A 79 15.90 -27.85 -6.39
C LYS A 79 14.89 -28.35 -5.36
N TYR A 80 14.50 -27.52 -4.40
CA TYR A 80 13.69 -27.96 -3.25
C TYR A 80 12.18 -27.80 -3.45
N THR A 81 11.76 -26.86 -4.29
CA THR A 81 10.34 -26.68 -4.63
C THR A 81 9.90 -27.63 -5.75
N GLY A 82 10.81 -28.01 -6.65
CA GLY A 82 10.47 -28.73 -7.88
C GLY A 82 10.03 -27.82 -9.03
N ASP A 83 9.85 -26.53 -8.77
CA ASP A 83 9.48 -25.52 -9.77
C ASP A 83 10.71 -24.85 -10.40
N ILE A 84 10.54 -24.28 -11.59
CA ILE A 84 11.62 -23.55 -12.26
C ILE A 84 11.61 -22.09 -11.80
N PHE A 85 12.59 -21.70 -10.98
CA PHE A 85 12.83 -20.30 -10.61
C PHE A 85 13.77 -19.64 -11.62
N ALA A 86 13.20 -19.08 -12.70
CA ALA A 86 13.95 -18.44 -13.77
C ALA A 86 14.46 -17.04 -13.39
N ASN A 87 13.76 -16.35 -12.50
CA ASN A 87 14.15 -15.03 -11.99
C ASN A 87 13.51 -14.77 -10.62
N ILE A 88 13.98 -13.69 -9.97
CA ILE A 88 13.55 -13.31 -8.62
C ILE A 88 12.07 -12.91 -8.49
N ASN A 89 11.34 -12.66 -9.59
CA ASN A 89 9.94 -12.23 -9.51
C ASN A 89 9.01 -13.34 -9.01
N GLN A 90 9.46 -14.59 -8.99
CA GLN A 90 8.71 -15.74 -8.44
C GLN A 90 8.89 -15.88 -6.92
N ILE A 91 9.88 -15.21 -6.33
CA ILE A 91 10.18 -15.30 -4.89
C ILE A 91 9.06 -14.77 -3.99
N PRO A 92 8.37 -13.64 -4.31
CA PRO A 92 7.27 -13.15 -3.48
C PRO A 92 6.14 -14.15 -3.27
N GLU A 93 5.76 -14.90 -4.29
CA GLU A 93 4.71 -15.91 -4.18
C GLU A 93 5.11 -17.03 -3.21
N LEU A 94 6.34 -17.56 -3.34
CA LEU A 94 6.86 -18.56 -2.40
C LEU A 94 6.95 -18.00 -0.97
N PHE A 95 7.39 -16.75 -0.81
CA PHE A 95 7.46 -16.10 0.50
C PHE A 95 6.07 -15.98 1.15
N ASP A 96 5.04 -15.63 0.37
CA ASP A 96 3.67 -15.54 0.83
C ASP A 96 3.13 -16.92 1.23
N ILE A 97 3.37 -17.97 0.43
CA ILE A 97 2.98 -19.36 0.75
C ILE A 97 3.58 -19.77 2.10
N LEU A 98 4.90 -19.67 2.26
CA LEU A 98 5.58 -20.06 3.50
C LEU A 98 5.10 -19.23 4.71
N THR A 99 4.78 -17.96 4.50
CA THR A 99 4.23 -17.09 5.55
C THR A 99 2.83 -17.51 5.96
N VAL A 100 1.97 -17.86 5.01
CA VAL A 100 0.62 -18.36 5.30
C VAL A 100 0.69 -19.69 6.05
N GLU A 101 1.51 -20.64 5.58
CA GLU A 101 1.72 -21.93 6.24
C GLU A 101 2.21 -21.74 7.68
N LYS A 102 3.21 -20.88 7.88
CA LYS A 102 3.75 -20.58 9.21
C LYS A 102 2.70 -19.96 10.14
N ASN A 103 1.89 -19.02 9.64
CA ASN A 103 0.84 -18.36 10.42
C ASN A 103 -0.30 -19.32 10.80
N HIS A 104 -0.49 -20.41 10.07
CA HIS A 104 -1.44 -21.47 10.39
C HIS A 104 -0.81 -22.62 11.19
N ASN A 105 0.35 -22.38 11.80
CA ASN A 105 1.09 -23.35 12.62
C ASN A 105 1.46 -24.64 11.88
N LEU A 106 1.58 -24.58 10.55
CA LEU A 106 2.10 -25.70 9.78
C LEU A 106 3.63 -25.78 9.95
N VAL A 107 4.13 -27.01 9.93
CA VAL A 107 5.57 -27.26 9.99
C VAL A 107 6.15 -27.04 8.61
N LEU A 108 6.95 -25.99 8.46
CA LEU A 108 7.65 -25.74 7.20
C LEU A 108 8.68 -26.85 6.94
N PRO A 109 8.88 -27.26 5.68
CA PRO A 109 9.91 -28.23 5.33
C PRO A 109 11.31 -27.75 5.76
N ASN A 110 12.18 -28.68 6.16
CA ASN A 110 13.51 -28.36 6.71
C ASN A 110 14.39 -27.47 5.81
N TRP A 111 14.24 -27.56 4.49
CA TRP A 111 14.99 -26.75 3.54
C TRP A 111 14.67 -25.25 3.66
N THR A 112 13.47 -24.90 4.12
CA THR A 112 13.04 -23.50 4.21
C THR A 112 13.85 -22.70 5.23
N HIS A 113 14.37 -23.33 6.29
CA HIS A 113 15.16 -22.67 7.35
C HIS A 113 16.41 -21.95 6.84
N ALA A 114 16.96 -22.36 5.70
CA ALA A 114 18.14 -21.73 5.12
C ALA A 114 17.84 -20.39 4.41
N VAL A 115 16.57 -20.12 4.08
CA VAL A 115 16.17 -19.00 3.21
C VAL A 115 15.01 -18.17 3.77
N TYR A 116 14.11 -18.78 4.55
CA TYR A 116 12.92 -18.15 5.14
C TYR A 116 13.14 -17.81 6.62
N PRO A 117 12.73 -16.61 7.08
CA PRO A 117 12.14 -15.53 6.29
C PRO A 117 13.18 -14.64 5.60
N ASP A 118 14.41 -14.57 6.10
CA ASP A 118 15.30 -13.43 5.87
C ASP A 118 15.75 -13.23 4.41
N ALA A 119 16.27 -14.29 3.76
CA ALA A 119 16.80 -14.18 2.40
C ALA A 119 15.67 -13.86 1.40
N LEU A 120 14.51 -14.51 1.57
CA LEU A 120 13.34 -14.27 0.75
C LEU A 120 12.73 -12.89 1.01
N ALA A 121 12.61 -12.47 2.27
CA ALA A 121 12.11 -11.15 2.66
C ALA A 121 12.96 -10.02 2.07
N LYS A 122 14.29 -10.17 2.05
CA LYS A 122 15.19 -9.21 1.41
C LYS A 122 14.82 -9.00 -0.06
N VAL A 123 14.61 -10.08 -0.81
CA VAL A 123 14.22 -10.01 -2.23
C VAL A 123 12.84 -9.34 -2.40
N VAL A 124 11.86 -9.72 -1.56
CA VAL A 124 10.50 -9.12 -1.56
C VAL A 124 10.56 -7.61 -1.34
N LEU A 125 11.34 -7.14 -0.37
CA LEU A 125 11.50 -5.73 -0.07
C LEU A 125 12.18 -4.97 -1.21
N GLU A 126 13.23 -5.56 -1.79
CA GLU A 126 13.90 -4.95 -2.93
C GLU A 126 12.99 -4.86 -4.17
N LEU A 127 12.18 -5.88 -4.45
CA LEU A 127 11.17 -5.85 -5.51
C LEU A 127 10.12 -4.75 -5.26
N SER A 128 9.69 -4.59 -4.02
CA SER A 128 8.74 -3.54 -3.63
C SER A 128 9.31 -2.15 -3.87
N ILE A 129 10.60 -1.92 -3.57
CA ILE A 129 11.29 -0.64 -3.84
C ILE A 129 11.39 -0.37 -5.35
N MET A 130 11.61 -1.40 -6.17
CA MET A 130 11.76 -1.22 -7.62
C MET A 130 10.49 -0.74 -8.31
N ARG A 131 9.33 -1.20 -7.85
CA ARG A 131 8.01 -0.81 -8.38
C ARG A 131 7.75 0.70 -8.34
N THR A 132 8.47 1.41 -7.49
CA THR A 132 8.36 2.86 -7.30
C THR A 132 9.74 3.54 -7.36
N LYS A 133 10.74 2.93 -8.01
CA LYS A 133 12.16 3.35 -7.94
C LYS A 133 12.42 4.82 -8.30
N ASN A 134 11.60 5.38 -9.17
CA ASN A 134 11.72 6.75 -9.65
C ASN A 134 10.35 7.47 -9.55
N PRO A 135 10.33 8.82 -9.70
CA PRO A 135 9.10 9.60 -9.57
C PRO A 135 7.99 9.20 -10.55
N GLU A 136 8.33 8.84 -11.79
CA GLU A 136 7.33 8.46 -12.79
C GLU A 136 6.67 7.11 -12.46
N LEU A 137 7.46 6.10 -12.06
CA LEU A 137 6.92 4.83 -11.55
C LEU A 137 6.08 5.03 -10.29
N THR A 138 6.50 5.93 -9.40
CA THR A 138 5.74 6.25 -8.19
C THR A 138 4.40 6.91 -8.56
N LYS A 139 4.42 7.88 -9.47
CA LYS A 139 3.22 8.58 -9.97
C LYS A 139 2.22 7.60 -10.59
N LEU A 140 2.68 6.73 -11.47
CA LEU A 140 1.81 5.75 -12.13
C LEU A 140 1.33 4.62 -11.19
N SER A 141 2.10 4.28 -10.15
CA SER A 141 1.73 3.19 -9.22
C SER A 141 0.77 3.62 -8.11
N ILE A 142 1.00 4.77 -7.46
CA ILE A 142 0.24 5.18 -6.26
C ILE A 142 -0.35 6.60 -6.35
N GLY A 143 0.01 7.33 -7.40
CA GLY A 143 -0.46 8.69 -7.64
C GLY A 143 -1.99 8.85 -7.66
N PRO A 144 -2.78 7.93 -8.26
CA PRO A 144 -4.24 8.03 -8.24
C PRO A 144 -4.83 7.99 -6.82
N LEU A 145 -4.36 7.07 -5.97
CA LEU A 145 -4.81 7.00 -4.58
C LEU A 145 -4.37 8.22 -3.76
N LEU A 146 -3.12 8.65 -3.91
CA LEU A 146 -2.63 9.86 -3.22
C LEU A 146 -3.38 11.12 -3.67
N ASN A 147 -3.76 11.20 -4.94
CA ASN A 147 -4.62 12.27 -5.44
C ASN A 147 -5.99 12.27 -4.76
N LYS A 148 -6.64 11.10 -4.60
CA LYS A 148 -7.90 10.97 -3.85
C LYS A 148 -7.76 11.48 -2.40
N ILE A 149 -6.68 11.10 -1.70
CA ILE A 149 -6.39 11.56 -0.33
C ILE A 149 -6.17 13.08 -0.28
N LEU A 150 -5.39 13.64 -1.21
CA LEU A 150 -5.14 15.09 -1.27
C LEU A 150 -6.42 15.89 -1.53
N LEU A 151 -7.26 15.43 -2.47
CA LEU A 151 -8.54 16.05 -2.77
C LEU A 151 -9.48 16.02 -1.56
N GLN A 152 -9.51 14.89 -0.84
CA GLN A 152 -10.27 14.77 0.41
C GLN A 152 -9.80 15.79 1.46
N PHE A 153 -8.49 15.89 1.68
CA PHE A 153 -7.93 16.86 2.64
C PHE A 153 -8.17 18.30 2.20
N GLN A 154 -8.06 18.60 0.91
CA GLN A 154 -8.34 19.93 0.38
C GLN A 154 -9.80 20.33 0.58
N TYR A 155 -10.74 19.40 0.33
CA TYR A 155 -12.17 19.61 0.55
C TYR A 155 -12.46 19.96 2.02
N VAL A 156 -11.97 19.14 2.95
CA VAL A 156 -12.18 19.32 4.40
C VAL A 156 -11.48 20.58 4.93
N SER A 157 -10.27 20.89 4.45
CA SER A 157 -9.46 22.02 4.92
C SER A 157 -10.02 23.37 4.48
N LYS A 158 -10.55 23.47 3.25
CA LYS A 158 -10.92 24.76 2.64
C LYS A 158 -12.42 25.01 2.53
N ASN A 159 -13.29 24.05 2.89
CA ASN A 159 -14.73 24.07 2.61
C ASN A 159 -15.04 24.45 1.14
N LYS A 160 -14.15 24.09 0.20
CA LYS A 160 -14.31 24.43 -1.22
C LYS A 160 -14.99 23.29 -1.95
N LYS A 161 -15.83 23.63 -2.93
CA LYS A 161 -16.31 22.67 -3.94
C LYS A 161 -15.10 22.02 -4.60
N VAL A 162 -15.00 20.71 -4.50
CA VAL A 162 -14.04 19.89 -5.23
C VAL A 162 -14.82 19.14 -6.30
N ILE A 163 -14.29 19.11 -7.53
CA ILE A 163 -14.90 18.40 -8.66
C ILE A 163 -15.10 16.93 -8.25
N GLY A 164 -16.31 16.40 -8.43
CA GLY A 164 -16.66 15.03 -8.04
C GLY A 164 -17.15 14.86 -6.60
N LYS A 165 -17.24 15.93 -5.79
CA LYS A 165 -17.86 15.88 -4.46
C LYS A 165 -19.19 16.65 -4.41
N MET A 166 -20.20 16.03 -3.83
CA MET A 166 -21.51 16.63 -3.61
C MET A 166 -21.41 17.76 -2.56
N ASP A 167 -22.18 18.83 -2.78
CA ASP A 167 -22.38 19.86 -1.74
C ASP A 167 -22.98 19.20 -0.49
N GLY A 168 -22.32 19.38 0.67
CA GLY A 168 -22.75 18.79 1.93
C GLY A 168 -22.13 17.42 2.26
N ASP A 169 -21.17 16.93 1.48
CA ASP A 169 -20.40 15.71 1.79
C ASP A 169 -19.53 15.90 3.07
N LYS A 170 -20.06 15.49 4.23
CA LYS A 170 -19.39 15.62 5.54
C LYS A 170 -18.51 14.41 5.90
N ARG A 171 -18.02 13.63 4.93
CA ARG A 171 -17.14 12.47 5.19
C ARG A 171 -15.91 12.88 6.01
N LYS A 172 -15.81 12.33 7.23
CA LYS A 172 -14.69 12.55 8.16
C LYS A 172 -13.62 11.46 8.06
N PHE A 173 -13.93 10.35 7.40
CA PHE A 173 -13.13 9.14 7.43
C PHE A 173 -13.38 8.30 6.18
N GLU A 174 -12.31 7.75 5.61
CA GLU A 174 -12.34 6.86 4.44
C GLU A 174 -11.37 5.70 4.69
N ILE A 175 -11.76 4.49 4.31
CA ILE A 175 -10.91 3.31 4.37
C ILE A 175 -10.70 2.79 2.95
N TYR A 176 -9.44 2.63 2.57
CA TYR A 176 -9.03 1.96 1.35
C TYR A 176 -8.46 0.60 1.72
N VAL A 177 -9.06 -0.47 1.23
CA VAL A 177 -8.64 -1.85 1.52
C VAL A 177 -8.03 -2.46 0.25
N GLY A 178 -6.75 -2.78 0.31
CA GLY A 178 -6.02 -3.40 -0.80
C GLY A 178 -4.84 -4.24 -0.32
N ASN A 179 -3.80 -4.35 -1.14
CA ASN A 179 -2.62 -5.17 -0.88
C ASN A 179 -1.47 -4.38 -0.20
N SER A 180 -0.50 -5.12 0.34
CA SER A 180 0.67 -4.58 1.05
C SER A 180 1.46 -3.55 0.24
N THR A 181 1.44 -3.69 -1.08
CA THR A 181 2.05 -2.77 -2.04
C THR A 181 1.47 -1.35 -1.99
N LEU A 182 0.24 -1.14 -1.50
CA LEU A 182 -0.27 0.22 -1.27
C LEU A 182 0.50 0.92 -0.16
N ILE A 183 0.85 0.19 0.91
CA ILE A 183 1.62 0.72 2.03
C ILE A 183 3.06 0.99 1.57
N TYR A 184 3.71 0.02 0.91
CA TYR A 184 5.07 0.23 0.40
C TYR A 184 5.19 1.47 -0.49
N ASP A 185 4.30 1.58 -1.47
CA ASP A 185 4.37 2.65 -2.46
C ASP A 185 4.03 4.01 -1.84
N SER A 186 3.07 4.05 -0.91
CA SER A 186 2.74 5.27 -0.17
C SER A 186 3.91 5.74 0.69
N LEU A 187 4.58 4.82 1.40
CA LEU A 187 5.77 5.14 2.19
C LEU A 187 6.89 5.67 1.31
N HIS A 188 7.10 5.07 0.14
CA HIS A 188 8.12 5.54 -0.79
C HIS A 188 7.79 6.93 -1.36
N ALA A 189 6.53 7.17 -1.75
CA ALA A 189 6.08 8.49 -2.21
C ALA A 189 6.28 9.60 -1.16
N LEU A 190 6.07 9.26 0.11
CA LEU A 190 6.31 10.13 1.27
C LEU A 190 7.79 10.20 1.68
N LYS A 191 8.67 9.48 0.98
CA LYS A 191 10.11 9.36 1.27
C LYS A 191 10.37 8.94 2.73
N VAL A 192 9.51 8.07 3.25
CA VAL A 192 9.64 7.45 4.57
C VAL A 192 10.50 6.20 4.45
N ALA A 193 11.29 5.90 5.47
CA ALA A 193 12.09 4.67 5.50
C ALA A 193 11.19 3.42 5.40
N PRO A 194 11.64 2.35 4.75
CA PRO A 194 10.89 1.09 4.68
C PRO A 194 10.58 0.54 6.08
N VAL A 195 9.39 0.00 6.26
CA VAL A 195 8.91 -0.59 7.54
C VAL A 195 9.17 -2.10 7.65
N GLY A 196 10.04 -2.64 6.80
CA GLY A 196 10.20 -4.09 6.64
C GLY A 196 9.01 -4.72 5.92
N VAL A 197 8.85 -6.04 6.01
CA VAL A 197 7.74 -6.74 5.36
C VAL A 197 6.43 -6.35 6.03
N VAL A 198 5.48 -5.86 5.23
CA VAL A 198 4.14 -5.45 5.68
C VAL A 198 3.30 -6.70 5.97
N PRO A 199 2.92 -6.94 7.24
CA PRO A 199 2.17 -8.13 7.63
C PRO A 199 0.66 -7.99 7.36
N PHE A 200 -0.09 -9.08 7.49
CA PHE A 200 -1.55 -9.06 7.39
C PHE A 200 -2.17 -8.19 8.51
N GLY A 201 -3.19 -7.41 8.13
CA GLY A 201 -3.88 -6.49 9.04
C GLY A 201 -3.16 -5.17 9.28
N ALA A 202 -2.10 -4.87 8.52
CA ALA A 202 -1.42 -3.59 8.56
C ALA A 202 -2.28 -2.43 8.05
N ALA A 203 -2.03 -1.24 8.59
CA ALA A 203 -2.69 -0.01 8.19
C ALA A 203 -1.69 1.15 8.12
N LEU A 204 -1.82 1.96 7.08
CA LEU A 204 -1.21 3.28 6.96
C LEU A 204 -2.31 4.33 7.05
N ILE A 205 -2.21 5.22 8.03
CA ILE A 205 -3.27 6.16 8.40
C ILE A 205 -2.77 7.57 8.16
N PHE A 206 -3.57 8.37 7.47
CA PHE A 206 -3.31 9.78 7.23
C PHE A 206 -4.33 10.60 8.00
N GLU A 207 -3.87 11.46 8.90
CA GLU A 207 -4.74 12.32 9.71
C GLU A 207 -4.48 13.78 9.35
N LEU A 208 -5.53 14.49 8.91
CA LEU A 208 -5.51 15.94 8.78
C LEU A 208 -5.94 16.58 10.09
N TRP A 209 -5.08 17.42 10.66
CA TRP A 209 -5.32 18.14 11.90
C TRP A 209 -5.47 19.62 11.63
N ASN A 210 -6.50 20.22 12.24
CA ASN A 210 -6.66 21.67 12.30
C ASN A 210 -5.96 22.21 13.56
N SER A 211 -5.17 23.26 13.41
CA SER A 211 -4.58 23.98 14.54
C SER A 211 -4.71 25.49 14.38
N PRO A 212 -4.69 26.27 15.48
CA PRO A 212 -4.82 27.72 15.42
C PRO A 212 -3.75 28.40 14.55
N GLU A 213 -2.55 27.80 14.47
CA GLU A 213 -1.43 28.34 13.70
C GLU A 213 -1.53 27.94 12.23
N ASN A 214 -1.63 26.63 11.94
CA ASN A 214 -1.75 26.07 10.59
C ASN A 214 -2.19 24.60 10.60
N ASN A 215 -2.87 24.16 9.53
CA ASN A 215 -3.21 22.75 9.35
C ASN A 215 -1.95 21.89 9.15
N TYR A 216 -1.97 20.66 9.65
CA TYR A 216 -0.86 19.72 9.50
C TYR A 216 -1.35 18.28 9.32
N VAL A 217 -0.50 17.43 8.76
CA VAL A 217 -0.77 16.01 8.53
C VAL A 217 0.11 15.16 9.44
N LYS A 218 -0.48 14.14 10.06
CA LYS A 218 0.24 13.02 10.68
C LYS A 218 0.07 11.79 9.81
N VAL A 219 1.14 11.00 9.68
CA VAL A 219 1.09 9.67 9.06
C VAL A 219 1.44 8.66 10.14
N LEU A 220 0.57 7.67 10.34
CA LEU A 220 0.73 6.62 11.33
C LEU A 220 0.80 5.27 10.62
N TYR A 221 1.70 4.41 11.06
CA TYR A 221 1.76 3.01 10.63
C TYR A 221 1.41 2.10 11.81
N ARG A 222 0.49 1.17 11.56
CA ARG A 222 0.14 0.09 12.47
C ARG A 222 0.49 -1.23 11.77
N PRO A 223 1.48 -2.01 12.25
CA PRO A 223 1.93 -3.21 11.57
C PRO A 223 0.90 -4.33 11.61
N SER A 224 0.58 -4.90 12.78
CA SER A 224 -0.51 -5.87 12.89
C SER A 224 -0.85 -6.03 14.37
N PRO A 225 -2.13 -6.13 14.76
CA PRO A 225 -2.50 -6.36 16.15
C PRO A 225 -1.86 -7.62 16.75
N GLN A 226 -1.55 -8.63 15.92
CA GLN A 226 -0.94 -9.90 16.34
C GLN A 226 0.58 -9.79 16.56
N ILE A 227 1.22 -8.79 15.98
CA ILE A 227 2.68 -8.58 16.07
C ILE A 227 2.99 -7.46 17.05
N ASN A 228 2.38 -6.29 16.83
CA ASN A 228 2.57 -5.10 17.64
C ASN A 228 1.38 -4.16 17.44
N ASN A 229 0.68 -3.84 18.52
CA ASN A 229 -0.49 -2.98 18.47
C ASN A 229 -0.15 -1.48 18.57
N ASN A 230 1.12 -1.11 18.71
CA ASN A 230 1.55 0.28 18.82
C ASN A 230 1.41 1.01 17.48
N LEU A 231 0.71 2.14 17.51
CA LEU A 231 0.67 3.09 16.40
C LEU A 231 1.99 3.85 16.35
N GLN A 232 2.72 3.70 15.24
CA GLN A 232 3.99 4.37 15.02
C GLN A 232 3.76 5.62 14.18
N GLN A 233 4.10 6.80 14.72
CA GLN A 233 4.05 8.03 13.92
C GLN A 233 5.29 8.13 13.04
N LEU A 234 5.07 8.34 11.75
CA LEU A 234 6.11 8.36 10.72
C LEU A 234 6.52 9.80 10.39
N LYS A 235 7.83 10.01 10.24
CA LYS A 235 8.39 11.29 9.79
C LYS A 235 8.45 11.30 8.26
N ILE A 236 7.65 12.16 7.66
CA ILE A 236 7.64 12.41 6.20
C ILE A 236 8.83 13.30 5.85
N ASN A 237 9.54 12.99 4.77
CA ASN A 237 10.62 13.84 4.25
C ASN A 237 10.06 14.73 3.12
N PRO A 238 10.17 16.08 3.20
CA PRO A 238 11.16 16.88 3.95
C PRO A 238 10.67 17.53 5.25
N CYS A 239 9.60 17.05 5.86
CA CYS A 239 9.04 17.65 7.06
C CYS A 239 10.03 17.52 8.25
N LYS A 240 10.23 18.62 8.99
CA LYS A 240 11.21 18.68 10.09
C LYS A 240 10.76 17.89 11.33
N SER A 241 9.44 17.78 11.55
CA SER A 241 8.83 17.10 12.69
C SER A 241 7.81 16.03 12.24
N LEU A 242 7.24 15.31 13.20
CA LEU A 242 6.17 14.33 12.97
C LEU A 242 4.81 14.98 12.63
N ARG A 243 4.66 16.29 12.83
CA ARG A 243 3.49 17.08 12.44
C ARG A 243 3.85 17.81 11.14
N CYS A 244 3.64 17.17 10.00
CA CYS A 244 4.05 17.75 8.73
C CYS A 244 3.12 18.92 8.35
N PRO A 245 3.61 20.15 8.15
CA PRO A 245 2.77 21.25 7.70
C PRO A 245 2.02 20.90 6.40
N TYR A 246 0.73 21.24 6.33
CA TYR A 246 -0.14 20.83 5.23
C TYR A 246 0.40 21.26 3.85
N ASP A 247 0.98 22.46 3.73
CA ASP A 247 1.54 22.94 2.47
C ASP A 247 2.80 22.17 2.05
N ILE A 248 3.61 21.71 3.02
CA ILE A 248 4.77 20.85 2.74
C ILE A 248 4.31 19.45 2.31
N PHE A 249 3.30 18.91 2.99
CA PHE A 249 2.71 17.61 2.63
C PHE A 249 2.15 17.62 1.21
N THR A 250 1.30 18.60 0.89
CA THR A 250 0.69 18.75 -0.44
C THR A 250 1.73 18.99 -1.53
N SER A 251 2.74 19.85 -1.30
CA SER A 251 3.81 20.09 -2.28
C SER A 251 4.71 18.87 -2.51
N THR A 252 4.96 18.06 -1.48
CA THR A 252 5.72 16.80 -1.59
C THR A 252 5.01 15.81 -2.52
N LEU A 253 3.68 15.72 -2.41
CA LEU A 253 2.90 14.77 -3.20
C LEU A 253 2.44 15.31 -4.55
N LYS A 254 2.48 16.63 -4.79
CA LYS A 254 1.94 17.28 -6.00
C LYS A 254 2.47 16.70 -7.31
N ASN A 255 3.76 16.35 -7.36
CA ASN A 255 4.39 15.79 -8.57
C ASN A 255 4.20 14.27 -8.73
N ILE A 256 3.62 13.62 -7.72
CA ILE A 256 3.35 12.18 -7.67
C ILE A 256 1.85 11.93 -7.85
N SER A 257 0.99 12.79 -7.31
CA SER A 257 -0.45 12.71 -7.47
C SER A 257 -0.84 12.93 -8.92
N VAL A 258 -1.71 12.07 -9.43
CA VAL A 258 -2.24 12.14 -10.79
C VAL A 258 -3.73 11.83 -10.73
N ASN A 259 -4.55 12.57 -11.47
CA ASN A 259 -5.98 12.30 -11.55
C ASN A 259 -6.27 11.20 -12.58
N ASP A 260 -7.50 10.70 -12.60
CA ASP A 260 -7.89 9.54 -13.42
C ASP A 260 -7.66 9.79 -14.92
N ILE A 261 -8.05 10.96 -15.43
CA ILE A 261 -7.91 11.35 -16.85
C ILE A 261 -6.44 11.44 -17.24
N GLU A 262 -5.61 12.06 -16.41
CA GLU A 262 -4.18 12.21 -16.66
C GLU A 262 -3.47 10.84 -16.59
N TRP A 263 -3.87 9.98 -15.66
CA TRP A 263 -3.31 8.63 -15.53
C TRP A 263 -3.61 7.80 -16.79
N GLU A 264 -4.86 7.81 -17.26
CA GLU A 264 -5.26 7.14 -18.50
C GLU A 264 -4.44 7.63 -19.69
N HIS A 265 -4.26 8.94 -19.82
CA HIS A 265 -3.47 9.54 -20.89
C HIS A 265 -1.99 9.10 -20.84
N LEU A 266 -1.38 9.14 -19.65
CA LEU A 266 0.01 8.71 -19.47
C LEU A 266 0.19 7.22 -19.76
N CYS A 267 -0.81 6.40 -19.45
CA CYS A 267 -0.76 4.95 -19.62
C CYS A 267 -1.03 4.46 -21.05
N GLN A 268 -1.48 5.35 -21.94
CA GLN A 268 -1.64 5.09 -23.38
C GLN A 268 -0.37 5.37 -24.20
N GLN A 269 0.65 5.98 -23.60
CA GLN A 269 1.97 6.23 -24.21
C GLN A 269 2.86 4.98 -24.14
#